data_AF-A0A1Q3GI88-F1
#
_entry.id   AF-A0A1Q3GI88-F1
#
_cell.length_a   1.000
_cell.length_b   1.000
_cell.length_c   1.000
_cell.angle_alpha   90.00
_cell.angle_beta   90.00
_cell.angle_gamma   90.00
#
_symmetry.space_group_name_H-M   'P 1'
#
loop_
_entity.id
_entity.type
_entity.pdbx_description
1 polymer ?
#
loop_
_entity_poly.entity_id
_entity_poly.type
_entity_poly.pdbx_seq_one_letter_code
_entity_poly.pdbx_strand_id
1 'polypeptide(L)'
;MKQYPLHITNQLNETWSVKSRVRMIFQKSSAQIKAWKYTGVLVVAFASICIMACQKQPLNVAPVSVLIDEHYNPSVKAIEHVNAMAFSENSKEWYFEVKKPQTAGFLLSDDIGKFVDFQLFNGDSQLLASNETGETPAKGFTYKFNKTGTYYIKVNDLGKQERLLIAGIFFKNKETK
;
A
#
# COMPACT_ATOMS: atom_id res chain seq x y z
N MET A 1 -47.82 -51.51 55.84
CA MET A 1 -48.02 -50.55 54.73
C MET A 1 -47.17 -49.33 55.02
N LYS A 2 -46.24 -48.96 54.13
CA LYS A 2 -45.37 -47.78 54.31
C LYS A 2 -46.14 -46.53 53.90
N GLN A 3 -46.38 -45.63 54.85
CA GLN A 3 -46.94 -44.30 54.58
C GLN A 3 -45.84 -43.43 53.98
N TYR A 4 -46.05 -42.97 52.75
CA TYR A 4 -45.22 -41.95 52.14
C TYR A 4 -45.69 -40.57 52.60
N PRO A 5 -44.78 -39.67 53.01
CA PRO A 5 -45.15 -38.33 53.42
C PRO A 5 -45.66 -37.53 52.20
N LEU A 6 -46.94 -37.18 52.23
CA LEU A 6 -47.68 -36.37 51.23
C LEU A 6 -47.13 -34.94 51.02
N HIS A 7 -46.04 -34.56 51.71
CA HIS A 7 -45.45 -33.23 51.62
C HIS A 7 -44.53 -33.03 50.41
N ILE A 8 -44.07 -34.09 49.74
CA ILE A 8 -43.18 -33.97 48.57
C ILE A 8 -43.97 -33.64 47.29
N THR A 9 -45.24 -34.04 47.20
CA THR A 9 -46.07 -33.78 46.02
C THR A 9 -46.53 -32.32 45.90
N ASN A 10 -46.59 -31.56 47.00
CA ASN A 10 -46.95 -30.14 46.95
C ASN A 10 -45.80 -29.21 46.57
N GLN A 11 -44.54 -29.59 46.85
CA GLN A 11 -43.38 -28.76 46.47
C GLN A 11 -43.05 -28.80 44.97
N LEU A 12 -43.55 -29.82 44.25
CA LEU A 12 -43.37 -29.92 42.80
C LEU A 12 -44.47 -29.23 41.99
N ASN A 13 -45.56 -28.80 42.65
CA ASN A 13 -46.72 -28.19 42.00
C ASN A 13 -46.87 -26.68 42.29
N GLU A 14 -45.87 -26.05 42.91
CA GLU A 14 -45.83 -24.59 43.01
C GLU A 14 -45.59 -24.00 41.61
N THR A 15 -46.66 -23.51 41.00
CA THR A 15 -46.72 -22.89 39.66
C THR A 15 -45.67 -21.80 39.45
N TRP A 16 -45.27 -21.12 40.52
CA TRP A 16 -44.25 -20.07 40.48
C TRP A 16 -42.82 -20.63 40.30
N SER A 17 -42.53 -21.79 40.89
CA SER A 17 -41.23 -22.47 40.76
C SER A 17 -41.06 -23.12 39.38
N VAL A 18 -42.14 -23.68 38.81
CA VAL A 18 -42.15 -24.26 37.46
C VAL A 18 -41.93 -23.18 36.40
N LYS A 19 -42.63 -22.05 36.49
CA LYS A 19 -42.43 -20.90 35.58
C LYS A 19 -40.99 -20.40 35.61
N SER A 20 -40.38 -20.36 36.80
CA SER A 20 -39.00 -19.91 36.99
C SER A 20 -37.99 -20.89 36.38
N ARG A 21 -38.20 -22.20 36.55
CA ARG A 21 -37.36 -23.25 35.95
C ARG A 21 -37.47 -23.28 34.43
N VAL A 22 -38.68 -23.19 33.88
CA VAL A 22 -38.90 -23.09 32.43
C VAL A 22 -38.22 -21.85 31.86
N ARG A 23 -38.34 -20.69 32.53
CA ARG A 23 -37.67 -19.45 32.11
C ARG A 23 -36.14 -19.56 32.14
N MET A 24 -35.57 -20.25 33.12
CA MET A 24 -34.13 -20.53 33.19
C MET A 24 -33.66 -21.47 32.07
N ILE A 25 -34.42 -22.51 31.76
CA ILE A 25 -34.11 -23.44 30.66
C ILE A 25 -34.18 -22.69 29.32
N PHE A 26 -35.22 -21.89 29.10
CA PHE A 26 -35.34 -21.06 27.90
C PHE A 26 -34.26 -19.97 27.81
N GLN A 27 -33.84 -19.36 28.92
CA GLN A 27 -32.72 -18.41 28.90
C GLN A 27 -31.37 -19.10 28.62
N LYS A 28 -31.16 -20.34 29.08
CA LYS A 28 -29.93 -21.10 28.75
C LYS A 28 -29.93 -21.65 27.32
N SER A 29 -31.10 -21.98 26.75
CA SER A 29 -31.23 -22.53 25.40
C SER A 29 -31.56 -21.49 24.33
N SER A 30 -31.89 -20.25 24.70
CA SER A 30 -32.32 -19.23 23.76
C SER A 30 -31.22 -18.90 22.76
N ALA A 31 -31.52 -19.19 21.49
CA ALA A 31 -30.71 -18.85 20.34
C ALA A 31 -30.38 -17.35 20.29
N GLN A 32 -31.19 -16.48 20.89
CA GLN A 32 -30.93 -15.03 20.93
C GLN A 32 -29.69 -14.67 21.74
N ILE A 33 -29.45 -15.32 22.89
CA ILE A 33 -28.27 -15.02 23.73
C ILE A 33 -27.00 -15.55 23.05
N LYS A 34 -27.08 -16.69 22.38
CA LYS A 34 -25.99 -17.19 21.54
C LYS A 34 -25.73 -16.24 20.37
N ALA A 35 -26.78 -15.82 19.65
CA ALA A 35 -26.67 -14.88 18.53
C ALA A 35 -25.98 -13.57 18.94
N TRP A 36 -26.37 -12.96 20.07
CA TRP A 36 -25.74 -11.73 20.56
C TRP A 36 -24.24 -11.87 20.84
N LYS A 37 -23.81 -13.02 21.38
CA LYS A 37 -22.37 -13.30 21.58
C LYS A 37 -21.63 -13.40 20.26
N TYR A 38 -22.20 -14.08 19.27
CA TYR A 38 -21.59 -14.20 17.94
C TYR A 38 -21.58 -12.88 17.18
N THR A 39 -22.61 -12.05 17.30
CA THR A 39 -22.64 -10.70 16.69
C THR A 39 -21.52 -9.82 17.25
N GLY A 40 -21.25 -9.87 18.56
CA GLY A 40 -20.15 -9.12 19.16
C GLY A 40 -18.77 -9.52 18.61
N VAL A 41 -18.52 -10.82 18.42
CA VAL A 41 -17.27 -11.32 17.82
C VAL A 41 -17.13 -10.87 16.37
N LEU A 42 -18.24 -10.84 15.63
CA LEU A 42 -18.28 -10.47 14.22
C LEU A 42 -17.96 -8.98 14.01
N VAL A 43 -18.44 -8.10 14.91
CA VAL A 43 -18.10 -6.67 14.91
C VAL A 43 -16.61 -6.44 15.18
N VAL A 44 -16.02 -7.17 16.15
CA VAL A 44 -14.58 -7.07 16.45
C VAL A 44 -13.74 -7.55 15.27
N ALA A 45 -14.16 -8.63 14.60
CA ALA A 45 -13.49 -9.12 13.40
C ALA A 45 -13.56 -8.14 12.22
N PHE A 46 -14.70 -7.46 12.01
CA PHE A 46 -14.79 -6.41 10.99
C PHE A 46 -13.93 -5.20 11.34
N ALA A 47 -13.91 -4.77 12.60
CA ALA A 47 -13.10 -3.65 13.04
C ALA A 47 -11.60 -3.92 12.86
N SER A 48 -11.12 -5.13 13.17
CA SER A 48 -9.72 -5.50 12.96
C SER A 48 -9.34 -5.57 11.47
N ILE A 49 -10.23 -6.05 10.60
CA ILE A 49 -10.03 -6.01 9.14
C ILE A 49 -9.94 -4.56 8.64
N CYS A 50 -10.81 -3.66 9.12
CA CYS A 50 -10.77 -2.24 8.76
C CYS A 50 -9.47 -1.57 9.23
N ILE A 51 -9.00 -1.86 10.45
CA ILE A 51 -7.73 -1.31 10.96
C ILE A 51 -6.54 -1.83 10.13
N MET A 52 -6.52 -3.11 9.79
CA MET A 52 -5.49 -3.68 8.91
C MET A 52 -5.53 -3.09 7.48
N ALA A 53 -6.72 -2.77 6.96
CA ALA A 53 -6.86 -2.10 5.67
C ALA A 53 -6.32 -0.66 5.71
N CYS A 54 -6.52 0.08 6.81
CA CYS A 54 -6.00 1.44 6.97
C CYS A 54 -4.49 1.49 7.26
N GLN A 55 -3.90 0.46 7.87
CA GLN A 55 -2.45 0.43 8.17
C GLN A 55 -1.55 0.19 6.94
N LYS A 56 -2.11 -0.08 5.75
CA LYS A 56 -1.33 -0.32 4.53
C LYS A 56 -0.83 0.94 3.80
N GLN A 57 -1.12 2.14 4.27
CA GLN A 57 -0.46 3.34 3.75
C GLN A 57 0.70 3.71 4.69
N PRO A 58 1.97 3.37 4.36
CA PRO A 58 3.09 3.99 5.03
C PRO A 58 2.93 5.50 4.88
N LEU A 59 2.79 6.17 6.02
CA LEU A 59 2.73 7.62 6.12
C LEU A 59 3.92 8.17 5.33
N ASN A 60 3.56 8.88 4.26
CA ASN A 60 4.42 9.36 3.19
C ASN A 60 5.58 10.20 3.77
N VAL A 61 6.71 9.56 4.09
CA VAL A 61 8.00 10.25 4.19
C VAL A 61 8.43 10.46 2.75
N ALA A 62 7.77 11.39 2.06
CA ALA A 62 8.02 11.68 0.66
C ALA A 62 9.54 11.93 0.51
N PRO A 63 10.30 11.06 -0.16
CA PRO A 63 11.56 11.49 -0.72
C PRO A 63 11.26 12.70 -1.61
N VAL A 64 12.02 13.78 -1.44
CA VAL A 64 11.84 15.05 -2.15
C VAL A 64 12.19 14.82 -3.63
N SER A 65 11.25 14.30 -4.41
CA SER A 65 11.38 14.28 -5.85
C SER A 65 11.12 15.69 -6.36
N VAL A 66 12.05 16.23 -7.14
CA VAL A 66 11.88 17.55 -7.77
C VAL A 66 11.63 17.31 -9.25
N LEU A 67 10.48 17.74 -9.73
CA LEU A 67 10.15 17.73 -11.15
C LEU A 67 11.17 18.56 -11.92
N ILE A 68 11.54 18.08 -13.09
CA ILE A 68 12.52 18.74 -13.93
C ILE A 68 11.79 19.63 -14.95
N ASP A 69 12.16 20.92 -14.96
CA ASP A 69 11.72 21.91 -15.96
C ASP A 69 12.25 21.54 -17.36
N GLU A 70 11.52 21.92 -18.40
CA GLU A 70 11.90 21.76 -19.81
C GLU A 70 13.28 22.35 -20.13
N HIS A 71 13.65 23.45 -19.47
CA HIS A 71 14.93 24.14 -19.68
C HIS A 71 16.10 23.57 -18.87
N TYR A 72 15.87 22.48 -18.12
CA TYR A 72 16.90 21.89 -17.29
C TYR A 72 17.97 21.21 -18.14
N ASN A 73 19.19 21.74 -18.03
CA ASN A 73 20.38 21.12 -18.59
C ASN A 73 21.35 20.76 -17.46
N PRO A 74 21.57 19.47 -17.16
CA PRO A 74 22.43 19.06 -16.07
C PRO A 74 23.88 19.50 -16.34
N SER A 75 24.51 20.14 -15.36
CA SER A 75 25.91 20.56 -15.48
C SER A 75 26.83 19.34 -15.63
N VAL A 76 27.50 19.22 -16.77
CA VAL A 76 28.43 18.12 -17.11
C VAL A 76 29.47 17.86 -16.01
N LYS A 77 29.91 18.92 -15.31
CA LYS A 77 30.89 18.81 -14.22
C LYS A 77 30.37 18.01 -13.01
N ALA A 78 29.06 18.04 -12.79
CA ALA A 78 28.38 17.39 -11.67
C ALA A 78 27.93 15.95 -12.00
N ILE A 79 28.01 15.52 -13.26
CA ILE A 79 27.62 14.18 -13.69
C ILE A 79 28.75 13.19 -13.38
N GLU A 80 28.42 12.09 -12.73
CA GLU A 80 29.33 10.95 -12.50
C GLU A 80 29.21 9.94 -13.65
N HIS A 81 27.98 9.54 -13.98
CA HIS A 81 27.69 8.62 -15.08
C HIS A 81 26.26 8.82 -15.61
N VAL A 82 26.03 8.37 -16.84
CA VAL A 82 24.73 8.39 -17.51
C VAL A 82 24.40 6.98 -17.97
N ASN A 83 23.22 6.49 -17.59
CA ASN A 83 22.65 5.25 -18.09
C ASN A 83 21.47 5.56 -19.01
N ALA A 84 21.38 4.90 -20.16
CA ALA A 84 20.23 4.98 -21.04
C ALA A 84 19.33 3.75 -20.85
N MET A 85 18.05 3.98 -20.68
CA MET A 85 17.02 2.96 -20.52
C MET A 85 16.11 3.02 -21.75
N ALA A 86 16.01 1.90 -22.47
CA ALA A 86 15.17 1.80 -23.66
C ALA A 86 13.93 0.96 -23.34
N PHE A 87 12.76 1.54 -23.61
CA PHE A 87 11.47 0.92 -23.46
C PHE A 87 10.86 0.67 -24.84
N SER A 88 10.14 -0.45 -24.96
CA SER A 88 9.34 -0.83 -26.12
C SER A 88 8.04 -1.44 -25.63
N GLU A 89 7.05 -1.69 -26.51
CA GLU A 89 5.73 -2.20 -26.12
C GLU A 89 5.79 -3.43 -25.19
N ASN A 90 6.77 -4.30 -25.37
CA ASN A 90 6.94 -5.53 -24.59
C ASN A 90 7.75 -5.35 -23.30
N SER A 91 8.35 -4.18 -23.07
CA SER A 91 9.23 -3.90 -21.93
C SER A 91 8.81 -2.58 -21.29
N LYS A 92 7.81 -2.66 -20.42
CA LYS A 92 7.26 -1.51 -19.68
C LYS A 92 8.03 -1.19 -18.40
N GLU A 93 8.90 -2.09 -17.95
CA GLU A 93 9.63 -1.97 -16.70
C GLU A 93 11.13 -2.16 -16.96
N TRP A 94 11.95 -1.33 -16.32
CA TRP A 94 13.39 -1.41 -16.41
C TRP A 94 14.01 -1.36 -15.02
N TYR A 95 14.71 -2.42 -14.65
CA TYR A 95 15.27 -2.63 -13.32
C TYR A 95 16.74 -2.21 -13.25
N PHE A 96 17.14 -1.65 -12.11
CA PHE A 96 18.52 -1.30 -11.81
C PHE A 96 18.85 -1.36 -10.34
N GLU A 97 20.13 -1.47 -10.05
CA GLU A 97 20.67 -1.53 -8.70
C GLU A 97 21.35 -0.21 -8.32
N VAL A 98 21.00 0.31 -7.14
CA VAL A 98 21.70 1.43 -6.51
C VAL A 98 22.63 0.89 -5.43
N LYS A 99 23.94 1.00 -5.67
CA LYS A 99 24.98 0.44 -4.79
C LYS A 99 25.41 1.36 -3.65
N LYS A 100 25.15 2.67 -3.75
CA LYS A 100 25.46 3.68 -2.74
C LYS A 100 24.37 4.76 -2.71
N PRO A 101 24.09 5.41 -1.57
CA PRO A 101 23.20 6.57 -1.53
C PRO A 101 23.68 7.65 -2.49
N GLN A 102 22.79 8.16 -3.35
CA GLN A 102 23.14 9.10 -4.41
C GLN A 102 21.89 9.80 -4.95
N THR A 103 22.08 10.91 -5.65
CA THR A 103 20.99 11.58 -6.38
C THR A 103 21.07 11.20 -7.86
N ALA A 104 19.92 10.88 -8.45
CA ALA A 104 19.80 10.68 -9.90
C ALA A 104 18.68 11.52 -10.49
N GLY A 105 18.89 12.02 -11.70
CA GLY A 105 17.87 12.61 -12.56
C GLY A 105 17.42 11.60 -13.60
N PHE A 106 16.13 11.44 -13.78
CA PHE A 106 15.53 10.62 -14.83
C PHE A 106 14.87 11.56 -15.82
N LEU A 107 15.25 11.49 -17.09
CA LEU A 107 14.89 12.45 -18.13
C LEU A 107 14.48 11.74 -19.41
N LEU A 108 13.40 12.20 -20.04
CA LEU A 108 13.05 11.81 -21.39
C LEU A 108 14.02 12.46 -22.39
N SER A 109 14.38 11.71 -23.44
CA SER A 109 15.14 12.26 -24.55
C SER A 109 14.30 13.29 -25.34
N ASP A 110 14.94 14.36 -25.80
CA ASP A 110 14.30 15.52 -26.44
C ASP A 110 13.69 15.22 -27.83
N ASP A 111 13.96 14.06 -28.42
CA ASP A 111 13.45 13.68 -29.76
C ASP A 111 11.97 13.27 -29.78
N ILE A 112 11.30 13.41 -28.63
CA ILE A 112 9.99 12.82 -28.41
C ILE A 112 8.99 13.96 -28.27
N GLY A 113 8.27 14.29 -29.36
CA GLY A 113 7.34 15.42 -29.43
C GLY A 113 6.16 15.39 -28.43
N LYS A 114 6.07 14.38 -27.56
CA LYS A 114 5.19 14.31 -26.40
C LYS A 114 5.88 13.62 -25.24
N PHE A 115 5.82 14.24 -24.06
CA PHE A 115 6.26 13.61 -22.83
C PHE A 115 5.32 12.47 -22.42
N VAL A 116 5.92 11.40 -21.91
CA VAL A 116 5.23 10.18 -21.50
C VAL A 116 5.32 10.05 -19.99
N ASP A 117 4.28 9.54 -19.34
CA ASP A 117 4.30 9.26 -17.92
C ASP A 117 5.19 8.06 -17.58
N PHE A 118 6.11 8.28 -16.65
CA PHE A 118 6.93 7.23 -16.07
C PHE A 118 7.15 7.45 -14.57
N GLN A 119 7.29 6.33 -13.87
CA GLN A 119 7.26 6.28 -12.41
C GLN A 119 8.43 5.44 -11.89
N LEU A 120 9.02 5.89 -10.78
CA LEU A 120 10.09 5.17 -10.07
C LEU A 120 9.50 4.39 -8.89
N PHE A 121 9.88 3.12 -8.78
CA PHE A 121 9.48 2.23 -7.70
C PHE A 121 10.70 1.61 -6.99
N ASN A 122 10.52 1.22 -5.73
CA ASN A 122 11.46 0.34 -5.03
C ASN A 122 11.16 -1.15 -5.31
N GLY A 123 12.02 -2.05 -4.82
CA GLY A 123 11.82 -3.50 -4.92
C GLY A 123 10.56 -4.05 -4.26
N ASP A 124 9.92 -3.29 -3.36
CA ASP A 124 8.64 -3.64 -2.72
C ASP A 124 7.43 -3.10 -3.50
N SER A 125 7.64 -2.62 -4.73
CA SER A 125 6.63 -1.98 -5.58
C SER A 125 5.97 -0.73 -4.99
N GLN A 126 6.65 -0.05 -4.06
CA GLN A 126 6.22 1.25 -3.55
C GLN A 126 6.62 2.35 -4.54
N LEU A 127 5.67 3.19 -4.91
CA LEU A 127 5.91 4.39 -5.72
C LEU A 127 6.78 5.39 -4.94
N LEU A 128 7.86 5.84 -5.57
CA LEU A 128 8.83 6.77 -4.99
C LEU A 128 8.82 8.15 -5.67
N ALA A 129 8.65 8.19 -6.98
CA ALA A 129 8.61 9.43 -7.77
C ALA A 129 7.86 9.23 -9.09
N SER A 130 7.34 10.31 -9.66
CA SER A 130 6.64 10.35 -10.95
C SER A 130 6.96 11.67 -11.66
N ASN A 131 6.91 11.68 -12.99
CA ASN A 131 6.92 12.94 -13.76
C ASN A 131 5.50 13.48 -14.02
N GLU A 132 4.46 12.84 -13.50
CA GLU A 132 3.06 13.24 -13.66
C GLU A 132 2.78 14.57 -12.93
N THR A 133 2.18 15.54 -13.64
CA THR A 133 1.85 16.88 -13.10
C THR A 133 0.36 17.23 -13.16
N GLY A 134 -0.47 16.35 -13.72
CA GLY A 134 -1.92 16.50 -13.88
C GLY A 134 -2.38 17.04 -15.24
N GLU A 135 -1.61 17.92 -15.88
CA GLU A 135 -1.93 18.43 -17.24
C GLU A 135 -1.05 17.79 -18.32
N THR A 136 0.26 17.97 -18.18
CA THR A 136 1.27 17.44 -19.10
C THR A 136 2.43 16.86 -18.31
N PRO A 137 2.90 15.65 -18.63
CA PRO A 137 4.01 15.05 -17.88
C PRO A 137 5.25 15.94 -18.00
N ALA A 138 5.98 16.13 -16.91
CA ALA A 138 7.26 16.83 -16.94
C ALA A 138 8.28 16.04 -17.76
N LYS A 139 9.33 16.71 -18.24
CA LYS A 139 10.47 16.08 -18.93
C LYS A 139 11.11 14.97 -18.08
N GLY A 140 11.00 15.08 -16.77
CA GLY A 140 11.40 14.04 -15.84
C GLY A 140 11.40 14.49 -14.39
N PHE A 141 12.16 13.80 -13.55
CA PHE A 141 12.30 14.13 -12.14
C PHE A 141 13.69 13.79 -11.61
N THR A 142 14.09 14.45 -10.53
CA THR A 142 15.25 14.05 -9.73
C THR A 142 14.79 13.30 -8.48
N TYR A 143 15.61 12.35 -8.03
CA TYR A 143 15.34 11.56 -6.84
C TYR A 143 16.61 11.30 -6.04
N LYS A 144 16.53 11.46 -4.72
CA LYS A 144 17.62 11.16 -3.78
C LYS A 144 17.44 9.78 -3.17
N PHE A 145 18.28 8.83 -3.58
CA PHE A 145 18.35 7.50 -3.00
C PHE A 145 19.08 7.53 -1.66
N ASN A 146 18.36 7.22 -0.58
CA ASN A 146 18.94 7.12 0.77
C ASN A 146 19.32 5.69 1.16
N LYS A 147 18.87 4.70 0.38
CA LYS A 147 19.11 3.27 0.62
C LYS A 147 19.69 2.62 -0.64
N THR A 148 20.46 1.57 -0.44
CA THR A 148 20.88 0.68 -1.51
C THR A 148 19.78 -0.34 -1.79
N GLY A 149 19.74 -0.87 -3.02
CA GLY A 149 18.77 -1.89 -3.40
C GLY A 149 18.42 -1.87 -4.88
N THR A 150 17.44 -2.70 -5.24
CA THR A 150 16.86 -2.76 -6.58
C THR A 150 15.70 -1.79 -6.69
N TYR A 151 15.67 -1.05 -7.78
CA TYR A 151 14.65 -0.09 -8.16
C TYR A 151 14.24 -0.35 -9.60
N TYR A 152 13.09 0.19 -10.01
CA TYR A 152 12.69 0.13 -11.41
C TYR A 152 11.93 1.36 -11.85
N ILE A 153 12.13 1.72 -13.11
CA ILE A 153 11.28 2.67 -13.82
C ILE A 153 10.19 1.89 -14.54
N LYS A 154 8.96 2.35 -14.40
CA LYS A 154 7.80 1.82 -15.11
C LYS A 154 7.20 2.89 -16.01
N VAL A 155 6.88 2.50 -17.24
CA VAL A 155 6.16 3.31 -18.22
C VAL A 155 4.78 2.68 -18.40
N ASN A 156 3.73 3.43 -18.08
CA ASN A 156 2.37 2.87 -18.08
C ASN A 156 1.82 2.72 -19.51
N ASP A 157 1.98 3.78 -20.31
CA ASP A 157 1.54 3.86 -21.70
C ASP A 157 2.61 4.58 -22.52
N LEU A 158 3.06 3.96 -23.62
CA LEU A 158 4.00 4.59 -24.57
C LEU A 158 3.25 5.52 -25.55
N GLY A 159 1.92 5.57 -25.48
CA GLY A 159 1.08 6.29 -26.42
C GLY A 159 1.23 5.72 -27.82
N LYS A 160 1.59 6.58 -28.78
CA LYS A 160 1.83 6.19 -30.19
C LYS A 160 3.30 5.85 -30.48
N GLN A 161 4.15 5.76 -29.46
CA GLN A 161 5.58 5.60 -29.64
C GLN A 161 5.97 4.13 -29.62
N GLU A 162 6.69 3.67 -30.64
CA GLU A 162 7.22 2.31 -30.69
C GLU A 162 8.36 2.08 -29.68
N ARG A 163 9.10 3.16 -29.37
CA ARG A 163 10.28 3.14 -28.49
C ARG A 163 10.37 4.44 -27.70
N LEU A 164 10.78 4.33 -26.44
CA LEU A 164 11.00 5.44 -25.54
C LEU A 164 12.39 5.30 -24.89
N LEU A 165 13.14 6.41 -24.85
CA LEU A 165 14.44 6.46 -24.20
C LEU A 165 14.37 7.37 -22.97
N ILE A 166 14.74 6.83 -21.82
CA ILE A 166 14.89 7.56 -20.56
C ILE A 166 16.37 7.54 -20.17
N ALA A 167 16.96 8.72 -19.98
CA ALA A 167 18.30 8.86 -19.44
C ALA A 167 18.25 8.95 -17.90
N GLY A 168 18.96 8.05 -17.24
CA GLY A 168 19.28 8.12 -15.82
C GLY A 168 20.66 8.76 -15.62
N ILE A 169 20.67 10.00 -15.15
CA ILE A 169 21.87 10.81 -14.90
C ILE A 169 22.18 10.77 -13.41
N PHE A 170 23.33 10.23 -13.06
CA PHE A 170 23.75 10.12 -11.67
C PHE A 170 24.74 11.24 -11.32
N PHE A 171 24.44 11.98 -10.26
CA PHE A 171 25.24 13.12 -9.84
C PHE A 171 26.33 12.70 -8.86
N LYS A 172 27.49 13.33 -8.96
CA LYS A 172 28.57 13.19 -7.97
C LYS A 172 28.04 13.58 -6.60
N ASN A 173 28.18 12.70 -5.62
CA ASN A 173 28.01 13.09 -4.23
C ASN A 173 29.07 14.16 -3.92
N LYS A 174 28.64 15.32 -3.40
CA LYS A 174 29.56 16.18 -2.68
C LYS A 174 29.92 15.40 -1.42
N GLU A 175 31.09 14.78 -1.40
CA GLU A 175 31.69 14.32 -0.15
C GLU A 175 31.79 15.55 0.75
N THR A 176 30.89 15.67 1.71
CA THR A 176 31.10 16.52 2.88
C THR A 176 32.31 15.94 3.60
N LYS A 177 33.48 16.50 3.30
CA LYS A 177 34.67 16.36 4.12
C LYS A 177 34.44 16.99 5.49
#